data_AF-A0A397BCH7-F1
#
_entry.id   AF-A0A397BCH7-F1
#
_cell.length_a   1.000
_cell.length_b   1.000
_cell.length_c   1.000
_cell.angle_alpha   90.00
_cell.angle_beta   90.00
_cell.angle_gamma   90.00
#
_symmetry.space_group_name_H-M   'P 1'
#
loop_
_entity.id
_entity.type
_entity.pdbx_description
1 polymer ?
#
loop_
_entity_poly.entity_id
_entity_poly.type
_entity_poly.pdbx_seq_one_letter_code
_entity_poly.pdbx_strand_id
1 'polypeptide(L)'
;MLQLLAVVWWCAVASSVATDDLYEVVPDFTGGFGCDGPLQNLDFFGNDLFQFKGDGDACKKACNDTLACGAFTLAYGQCFIKSDVGSKVSSTRGCKSYICYRQR
;
A
#
# COMPACT_ATOMS: atom_id res chain seq x y z
N MET A 1 0.13 19.33 -66.51
CA MET A 1 0.31 20.57 -65.70
C MET A 1 -0.20 20.24 -64.30
N LEU A 2 0.54 19.45 -63.52
CA LEU A 2 1.49 19.81 -62.44
C LEU A 2 0.81 20.32 -61.16
N GLN A 3 1.08 19.58 -60.05
CA GLN A 3 1.17 19.93 -58.60
C GLN A 3 0.32 18.98 -57.72
N LEU A 4 0.92 18.00 -57.01
CA LEU A 4 1.65 18.02 -55.72
C LEU A 4 0.74 18.33 -54.51
N LEU A 5 0.60 17.38 -53.57
CA LEU A 5 1.07 17.45 -52.16
C LEU A 5 0.49 16.28 -51.31
N ALA A 6 1.38 15.63 -50.55
CA ALA A 6 1.12 14.52 -49.63
C ALA A 6 0.92 15.02 -48.21
N VAL A 7 -0.03 14.50 -47.42
CA VAL A 7 -0.05 14.69 -45.96
C VAL A 7 -0.72 13.50 -45.24
N VAL A 8 0.14 12.67 -44.63
CA VAL A 8 0.03 12.07 -43.29
C VAL A 8 -1.10 11.06 -43.02
N TRP A 9 -0.77 9.81 -43.34
CA TRP A 9 -0.89 8.60 -42.51
C TRP A 9 -1.65 8.77 -41.17
N TRP A 10 -2.94 8.47 -41.19
CA TRP A 10 -3.76 8.31 -40.00
C TRP A 10 -3.47 6.93 -39.38
N CYS A 11 -2.38 6.79 -38.62
CA CYS A 11 -2.27 5.71 -37.65
C CYS A 11 -3.05 6.13 -36.41
N ALA A 12 -4.36 5.90 -36.43
CA ALA A 12 -5.14 5.86 -35.20
C ALA A 12 -4.61 4.70 -34.35
N VAL A 13 -3.78 5.02 -33.35
CA VAL A 13 -3.55 4.09 -32.23
C VAL A 13 -4.85 4.05 -31.43
N ALA A 14 -5.76 3.16 -31.84
CA ALA A 14 -6.78 2.68 -30.94
C ALA A 14 -6.05 1.93 -29.83
N SER A 15 -5.91 2.54 -28.66
CA SER A 15 -5.47 1.85 -27.46
C SER A 15 -6.50 0.76 -27.17
N SER A 16 -6.12 -0.49 -27.46
CA SER A 16 -6.88 -1.68 -27.14
C SER A 16 -6.89 -1.86 -25.63
N VAL A 17 -7.91 -1.33 -24.94
CA VAL A 17 -8.26 -1.86 -23.62
C VAL A 17 -9.07 -3.13 -23.86
N ALA A 18 -8.42 -4.25 -23.58
CA ALA A 18 -8.99 -5.58 -23.74
C ALA A 18 -10.25 -5.72 -22.87
N THR A 19 -11.28 -6.28 -23.48
CA THR A 19 -12.53 -6.73 -22.87
C THR A 19 -12.31 -8.06 -22.13
N ASP A 20 -12.97 -8.17 -20.98
CA ASP A 20 -13.60 -9.36 -20.38
C ASP A 20 -12.81 -10.66 -20.09
N ASP A 21 -13.12 -11.20 -18.89
CA ASP A 21 -13.19 -12.62 -18.53
C ASP A 21 -11.88 -13.41 -18.31
N LEU A 22 -11.47 -13.52 -17.04
CA LEU A 22 -11.47 -14.76 -16.25
C LEU A 22 -10.72 -14.52 -14.93
N TYR A 23 -11.35 -14.94 -13.83
CA TYR A 23 -10.85 -14.96 -12.46
C TYR A 23 -9.37 -15.41 -12.35
N GLU A 24 -8.46 -14.47 -12.10
CA GLU A 24 -7.29 -14.73 -11.28
C GLU A 24 -7.38 -13.72 -10.15
N VAL A 25 -7.34 -14.20 -8.91
CA VAL A 25 -7.38 -13.35 -7.72
C VAL A 25 -6.02 -12.67 -7.58
N VAL A 26 -5.59 -11.91 -8.58
CA VAL A 26 -4.51 -10.94 -8.42
C VAL A 26 -5.10 -9.85 -7.52
N PRO A 27 -4.60 -9.68 -6.28
CA PRO A 27 -5.07 -8.61 -5.42
C PRO A 27 -4.89 -7.31 -6.19
N ASP A 28 -6.01 -6.64 -6.38
CA ASP A 28 -6.08 -5.43 -7.17
C ASP A 28 -5.13 -4.38 -6.57
N PHE A 29 -3.98 -4.19 -7.21
CA PHE A 29 -3.01 -3.16 -6.85
C PHE A 29 -3.51 -1.75 -7.23
N THR A 30 -4.76 -1.56 -7.67
CA THR A 30 -5.34 -0.23 -7.92
C THR A 30 -5.35 0.69 -6.69
N GLY A 31 -5.16 0.15 -5.48
CA GLY A 31 -5.06 0.94 -4.25
C GLY A 31 -3.70 1.57 -3.99
N GLY A 32 -2.63 1.18 -4.70
CA GLY A 32 -1.27 1.72 -4.52
C GLY A 32 -0.67 1.56 -3.12
N PHE A 33 -1.38 0.95 -2.16
CA PHE A 33 -1.01 0.81 -0.76
C PHE A 33 -1.15 -0.65 -0.31
N GLY A 34 -0.13 -1.16 0.36
CA GLY A 34 -0.11 -2.52 0.90
C GLY A 34 0.66 -2.59 2.21
N CYS A 35 0.46 -3.68 2.95
CA CYS A 35 1.23 -3.96 4.15
C CYS A 35 1.54 -5.46 4.25
N ASP A 36 2.79 -5.77 4.59
CA ASP A 36 3.27 -7.13 4.84
C ASP A 36 3.24 -7.43 6.35
N GLY A 37 2.88 -8.67 6.72
CA GLY A 37 2.78 -9.13 8.11
C GLY A 37 1.53 -9.99 8.36
N PRO A 38 1.18 -10.31 9.63
CA PRO A 38 1.83 -9.83 10.85
C PRO A 38 3.19 -10.48 11.13
N LEU A 39 4.15 -9.66 11.52
CA LEU A 39 5.34 -10.12 12.24
C LEU A 39 4.97 -10.30 13.71
N GLN A 40 4.83 -11.56 14.12
CA GLN A 40 4.37 -11.94 15.44
C GLN A 40 5.43 -11.69 16.52
N ASN A 41 4.99 -11.25 17.70
CA ASN A 41 5.84 -11.01 18.87
C ASN A 41 6.96 -9.99 18.59
N LEU A 42 6.66 -9.01 17.74
CA LEU A 42 7.59 -7.99 17.30
C LEU A 42 6.97 -6.61 17.45
N ASP A 43 7.71 -5.71 18.08
CA ASP A 43 7.42 -4.28 18.16
C ASP A 43 8.45 -3.51 17.34
N PHE A 44 7.99 -2.52 16.57
CA PHE A 44 8.85 -1.55 15.92
C PHE A 44 8.97 -0.33 16.83
N PHE A 45 9.96 -0.34 17.71
CA PHE A 45 10.11 0.71 18.72
C PHE A 45 10.45 2.07 18.11
N GLY A 46 9.74 3.11 18.56
CA GLY A 46 9.88 4.49 18.08
C GLY A 46 9.07 4.81 16.82
N ASN A 47 9.35 5.98 16.24
CA ASN A 47 8.74 6.52 15.03
C ASN A 47 7.20 6.65 15.09
N ASP A 48 6.62 6.72 16.28
CA ASP A 48 5.17 6.86 16.46
C ASP A 48 4.66 8.22 15.97
N LEU A 49 3.70 8.18 15.05
CA LEU A 49 2.97 9.34 14.57
C LEU A 49 1.78 9.64 15.50
N PHE A 50 1.00 8.62 15.82
CA PHE A 50 -0.13 8.68 16.75
C PHE A 50 -0.59 7.26 17.12
N GLN A 51 -1.47 7.19 18.12
CA GLN A 51 -2.03 5.93 18.58
C GLN A 51 -3.54 6.04 18.85
N PHE A 52 -4.29 4.98 18.56
CA PHE A 52 -5.72 4.87 18.88
C PHE A 52 -6.13 3.41 19.15
N LYS A 53 -7.28 3.20 19.82
CA LYS A 53 -7.82 1.85 20.04
C LYS A 53 -8.39 1.30 18.74
N GLY A 54 -8.04 0.06 18.40
CA GLY A 54 -8.49 -0.59 17.18
C GLY A 54 -7.93 -2.00 17.02
N ASP A 55 -8.38 -2.66 15.95
CA ASP A 55 -7.85 -3.93 15.48
C ASP A 55 -6.90 -3.72 14.29
N GLY A 56 -6.41 -4.83 13.71
CA GLY A 56 -5.44 -4.77 12.61
C GLY A 56 -5.96 -4.06 11.37
N ASP A 57 -7.25 -4.20 11.07
CA ASP A 57 -7.88 -3.58 9.91
C ASP A 57 -8.02 -2.07 10.11
N ALA A 58 -8.43 -1.65 11.32
CA ALA A 58 -8.44 -0.24 11.70
C ALA A 58 -7.03 0.39 11.64
N CYS A 59 -6.00 -0.32 12.12
CA CYS A 59 -4.61 0.16 12.03
C CYS A 59 -4.16 0.30 10.57
N LYS A 60 -4.44 -0.71 9.72
CA LYS A 60 -4.08 -0.70 8.31
C LYS A 60 -4.77 0.46 7.57
N LYS A 61 -6.05 0.69 7.84
CA LYS A 61 -6.79 1.82 7.27
C LYS A 61 -6.17 3.16 7.69
N ALA A 62 -5.89 3.35 8.99
CA ALA A 62 -5.29 4.59 9.49
C ALA A 62 -3.89 4.83 8.89
N CYS A 63 -3.10 3.77 8.69
CA CYS A 63 -1.83 3.86 8.01
C CYS A 63 -1.97 4.24 6.52
N ASN A 64 -2.97 3.69 5.82
CA ASN A 64 -3.28 4.09 4.44
C ASN A 64 -3.63 5.58 4.33
N ASP A 65 -4.49 6.05 5.23
CA ASP A 65 -4.95 7.44 5.29
C ASP A 65 -3.83 8.43 5.72
N THR A 66 -2.70 7.91 6.21
CA THR A 66 -1.57 8.70 6.69
C THR A 66 -0.40 8.64 5.72
N LEU A 67 -0.18 9.71 4.96
CA LEU A 67 0.87 9.76 3.93
C LEU A 67 2.29 9.50 4.48
N ALA A 68 2.54 9.85 5.74
CA ALA A 68 3.82 9.61 6.40
C ALA A 68 3.98 8.18 6.95
N CYS A 69 2.94 7.34 6.93
CA CYS A 69 3.02 6.00 7.51
C CYS A 69 3.88 5.04 6.66
N GLY A 70 4.80 4.35 7.33
CA GLY A 70 5.60 3.27 6.77
C GLY A 70 5.45 1.94 7.52
N ALA A 71 4.83 1.95 8.71
CA ALA A 71 4.58 0.74 9.48
C ALA A 71 3.49 0.97 10.54
N PHE A 72 2.98 -0.10 11.14
CA PHE A 72 2.23 -0.02 12.40
C PHE A 72 2.48 -1.23 13.29
N THR A 73 2.28 -1.03 14.60
CA THR A 73 2.27 -2.12 15.58
C THR A 73 0.91 -2.17 16.27
N LEU A 74 0.29 -3.35 16.29
CA LEU A 74 -0.92 -3.64 17.05
C LEU A 74 -0.52 -4.35 18.36
N ALA A 75 -0.88 -3.76 19.49
CA ALA A 75 -0.66 -4.35 20.80
C ALA A 75 -1.86 -4.08 21.73
N TYR A 76 -2.42 -5.11 22.35
CA TYR A 76 -3.53 -4.99 23.32
C TYR A 76 -4.76 -4.21 22.83
N GLY A 77 -5.09 -4.30 21.53
CA GLY A 77 -6.20 -3.53 20.94
C GLY A 77 -5.89 -2.04 20.76
N GLN A 78 -4.60 -1.69 20.73
CA GLN A 78 -4.09 -0.35 20.47
C GLN A 78 -3.22 -0.39 19.20
N CYS A 79 -3.53 0.49 18.25
CA CYS A 79 -2.73 0.76 17.07
C CYS A 79 -1.68 1.82 17.40
N PHE A 80 -0.43 1.55 17.02
CA PHE A 80 0.68 2.49 17.03
C PHE A 80 1.08 2.72 15.57
N ILE A 81 0.65 3.85 14.99
CA ILE A 81 0.95 4.21 13.59
C ILE A 81 2.33 4.82 13.54
N LYS A 82 3.18 4.35 12.62
CA LYS A 82 4.61 4.67 12.61
C LYS A 82 5.05 5.21 11.26
N SER A 83 5.97 6.17 11.28
CA SER A 83 6.49 6.76 10.06
C SER A 83 7.45 5.85 9.29
N ASP A 84 8.11 4.93 9.99
CA ASP A 84 9.04 3.95 9.40
C ASP A 84 9.24 2.76 10.36
N VAL A 85 9.87 1.69 9.87
CA VAL A 85 10.32 0.55 10.66
C VAL A 85 11.47 0.98 11.56
N GLY A 86 11.17 1.17 12.84
CA GLY A 86 12.16 1.48 13.88
C GLY A 86 12.96 0.25 14.35
N SER A 87 13.53 0.34 15.55
CA SER A 87 14.25 -0.79 16.15
C SER A 87 13.31 -1.96 16.40
N LYS A 88 13.71 -3.15 15.95
CA LYS A 88 12.94 -4.38 16.12
C LYS A 88 13.15 -4.92 17.54
N VAL A 89 12.11 -4.89 18.35
CA VAL A 89 12.13 -5.38 19.73
C VAL A 89 11.24 -6.62 19.85
N SER A 90 11.79 -7.72 20.35
CA SER A 90 11.01 -8.90 20.66
C SER A 90 10.02 -8.60 21.78
N SER A 91 8.76 -8.95 21.59
CA SER A 91 7.70 -8.79 22.56
C SER A 91 7.19 -10.14 23.01
N THR A 92 7.36 -10.47 24.29
CA THR A 92 6.73 -11.66 24.90
C THR A 92 5.22 -11.51 25.07
N ARG A 93 4.67 -10.34 24.75
CA ARG A 93 3.31 -9.94 25.09
C ARG A 93 2.36 -9.91 23.89
N GLY A 94 2.73 -10.51 22.77
CA GLY A 94 1.81 -10.74 21.65
C GLY A 94 1.67 -9.58 20.64
N CYS A 95 2.59 -8.61 20.64
CA CYS A 95 2.56 -7.52 19.64
C CYS A 95 2.63 -8.08 18.21
N LYS A 96 1.91 -7.44 17.29
CA LYS A 96 1.93 -7.76 15.85
C LYS A 96 2.33 -6.51 15.08
N SER A 97 3.44 -6.56 14.35
CA SER A 97 3.90 -5.44 13.53
C SER A 97 3.74 -5.70 12.04
N TYR A 98 3.50 -4.65 11.28
CA TYR A 98 3.27 -4.68 9.84
C TYR A 98 4.11 -3.59 9.17
N ILE A 99 4.73 -3.92 8.04
CA ILE A 99 5.48 -2.97 7.22
C ILE A 99 4.56 -2.54 6.10
N CYS A 100 4.38 -1.25 5.87
CA CYS A 100 3.47 -0.73 4.88
C CYS A 100 4.20 0.07 3.80
N TYR A 101 3.71 -0.03 2.57
CA TYR A 101 4.29 0.58 1.39
C TYR A 101 3.22 1.29 0.58
N ARG A 102 3.65 2.33 -0.14
CA ARG A 102 2.81 3.08 -1.07
C ARG A 102 3.57 3.32 -2.37
N GLN A 103 2.96 3.03 -3.51
CA GLN A 103 3.48 3.44 -4.81
C GLN A 103 3.27 4.95 -5.00
N ARG A 104 4.30 5.63 -5.51
CA ARG A 104 4.26 7.07 -5.80
C ARG A 104 4.06 7.30 -7.29
#